data_AF-A0A2E3PMJ1-F1
#
_entry.id   AF-A0A2E3PMJ1-F1
#
_cell.length_a   1.000
_cell.length_b   1.000
_cell.length_c   1.000
_cell.angle_alpha   90.00
_cell.angle_beta   90.00
_cell.angle_gamma   90.00
#
_symmetry.space_group_name_H-M   'P 1'
#
loop_
_entity.id
_entity.type
_entity.pdbx_description
1 polymer ?
#
loop_
_entity_poly.entity_id
_entity_poly.type
_entity_poly.pdbx_seq_one_letter_code
_entity_poly.pdbx_strand_id
1 'polypeptide(L)'
;MSYQPIVAGAGLVGWRFLQATYDNQFKAFTESASLQRDVDYFRENLAKIETAEQLVADRRLLTVALGAFGLQDDINNKYFIQKILEDGTSADDALANRLTDDRYKDLSEAFGFGPLQLQRTGLNYFAEEVIAKYEAQSFEIAVGNQDDAMRIALYGERTLQEMATEEKGETALWYNILGEPPLRELFETGLGLPSGIGSVDLDRQLTYFKEKALRMFGDDSVTQFADPEKREKLMTAYMARVQVEQYSAGFSSASAALQLLQASAR
;
A
#
# COMPACT_ATOMS: atom_id res chain seq x y z
N MET A 1 17.26 11.92 -14.91
CA MET A 1 17.09 12.14 -13.46
C MET A 1 15.71 11.64 -13.11
N SER A 2 15.55 10.84 -12.06
CA SER A 2 14.23 10.45 -11.56
C SER A 2 13.54 11.68 -10.99
N TYR A 3 12.26 11.87 -11.28
CA TYR A 3 11.46 12.90 -10.62
C TYR A 3 11.32 12.51 -9.15
N GLN A 4 11.52 13.47 -8.26
CA GLN A 4 11.28 13.30 -6.83
C GLN A 4 10.09 14.19 -6.46
N PRO A 5 9.01 13.62 -5.88
CA PRO A 5 7.92 14.43 -5.35
C PRO A 5 8.44 15.44 -4.33
N ILE A 6 7.66 16.45 -4.00
CA ILE A 6 7.97 17.48 -3.02
C ILE A 6 6.95 17.34 -1.90
N VAL A 7 7.47 17.18 -0.68
CA VAL A 7 6.71 17.21 0.56
C VAL A 7 7.07 18.48 1.33
N ALA A 8 6.08 19.34 1.59
CA ALA A 8 6.29 20.63 2.28
C ALA A 8 5.96 20.54 3.78
N GLY A 9 6.89 20.01 4.56
CA GLY A 9 6.74 19.80 6.01
C GLY A 9 6.08 18.45 6.34
N ALA A 10 5.97 18.16 7.64
CA ALA A 10 5.42 16.89 8.15
C ALA A 10 3.95 17.04 8.60
N GLY A 11 3.28 15.91 8.83
CA GLY A 11 1.93 15.85 9.39
C GLY A 11 0.88 16.53 8.51
N LEU A 12 -0.14 17.15 9.14
CA LEU A 12 -1.31 17.68 8.44
C LEU A 12 -0.99 18.75 7.39
N VAL A 13 -0.06 19.66 7.67
CA VAL A 13 0.29 20.75 6.73
C VAL A 13 0.93 20.17 5.47
N GLY A 14 1.88 19.26 5.65
CA GLY A 14 2.53 18.56 4.54
C GLY A 14 1.56 17.69 3.76
N TRP A 15 0.64 17.00 4.45
CA TRP A 15 -0.43 16.23 3.82
C TRP A 15 -1.33 17.11 2.94
N ARG A 16 -1.80 18.25 3.45
CA ARG A 16 -2.63 19.20 2.68
C ARG A 16 -1.90 19.74 1.46
N PHE A 17 -0.61 20.03 1.59
CA PHE A 17 0.21 20.46 0.45
C PHE A 17 0.33 19.34 -0.60
N LEU A 18 0.61 18.12 -0.16
CA LEU A 18 0.70 16.96 -1.06
C LEU A 18 -0.61 16.74 -1.80
N GLN A 19 -1.75 16.77 -1.10
CA GLN A 19 -3.07 16.67 -1.71
C GLN A 19 -3.33 17.77 -2.74
N ALA A 20 -3.05 19.03 -2.39
CA ALA A 20 -3.27 20.17 -3.28
C ALA A 20 -2.37 20.15 -4.54
N THR A 21 -1.28 19.40 -4.50
CA THR A 21 -0.31 19.30 -5.60
C THR A 21 -0.28 17.92 -6.26
N TYR A 22 -1.07 16.96 -5.76
CA TYR A 22 -1.00 15.54 -6.11
C TYR A 22 -1.03 15.33 -7.62
N ASP A 23 -2.06 15.82 -8.31
CA ASP A 23 -2.24 15.60 -9.75
C ASP A 23 -1.05 16.09 -10.57
N ASN A 24 -0.52 17.27 -10.23
CA ASN A 24 0.62 17.85 -10.94
C ASN A 24 1.91 17.07 -10.69
N GLN A 25 2.13 16.65 -9.44
CA GLN A 25 3.30 15.88 -9.06
C GLN A 25 3.25 14.46 -9.62
N PHE A 26 2.09 13.81 -9.55
CA PHE A 26 1.85 12.49 -10.10
C PHE A 26 2.07 12.49 -11.61
N LYS A 27 1.49 13.45 -12.34
CA LYS A 27 1.72 13.60 -13.77
C LYS A 27 3.19 13.81 -14.13
N ALA A 28 3.88 14.72 -13.44
CA ALA A 28 5.30 14.96 -13.69
C ALA A 28 6.17 13.73 -13.37
N PHE A 29 5.78 12.96 -12.35
CA PHE A 29 6.43 11.69 -12.00
C PHE A 29 6.22 10.62 -13.08
N THR A 30 4.99 10.43 -13.54
CA THR A 30 4.67 9.41 -14.56
C THR A 30 5.29 9.74 -15.90
N GLU A 31 5.39 11.02 -16.27
CA GLU A 31 6.10 11.49 -17.47
C GLU A 31 7.64 11.40 -17.36
N SER A 32 8.19 10.96 -16.23
CA SER A 32 9.64 10.83 -16.06
C SER A 32 10.23 9.74 -16.96
N ALA A 33 11.36 10.04 -17.62
CA ALA A 33 12.00 9.15 -18.58
C ALA A 33 12.43 7.78 -18.00
N SER A 34 12.61 7.66 -16.69
CA SER A 34 12.86 6.36 -16.06
C SER A 34 11.60 5.51 -16.03
N LEU A 35 10.48 6.06 -15.55
CA LEU A 35 9.23 5.31 -15.42
C LEU A 35 8.64 4.96 -16.78
N GLN A 36 8.63 5.93 -17.71
CA GLN A 36 8.14 5.73 -19.09
C GLN A 36 8.87 4.58 -19.78
N ARG A 37 10.19 4.44 -19.62
CA ARG A 37 10.93 3.33 -20.25
C ARG A 37 10.44 1.95 -19.79
N ASP A 38 10.12 1.80 -18.51
CA ASP A 38 9.65 0.52 -17.97
C ASP A 38 8.19 0.27 -18.35
N VAL A 39 7.35 1.30 -18.26
CA VAL A 39 5.94 1.27 -18.64
C VAL A 39 5.76 0.97 -20.14
N ASP A 40 6.50 1.65 -21.02
CA ASP A 40 6.46 1.42 -22.47
C ASP A 40 6.91 0.01 -22.82
N TYR A 41 8.00 -0.47 -22.19
CA TYR A 41 8.47 -1.83 -22.41
C TYR A 41 7.45 -2.86 -21.95
N PHE A 42 6.80 -2.62 -20.80
CA PHE A 42 5.75 -3.50 -20.30
C PHE A 42 4.55 -3.55 -21.25
N ARG A 43 4.07 -2.39 -21.68
CA ARG A 43 2.96 -2.24 -22.65
C ARG A 43 3.22 -2.98 -23.96
N GLU A 44 4.43 -2.88 -24.50
CA GLU A 44 4.81 -3.49 -25.79
C GLU A 44 5.06 -5.00 -25.72
N ASN A 45 5.39 -5.54 -24.56
CA ASN A 45 5.91 -6.91 -24.44
C ASN A 45 5.05 -7.85 -23.58
N LEU A 46 4.19 -7.34 -22.69
CA LEU A 46 3.38 -8.21 -21.81
C LEU A 46 2.53 -9.21 -22.59
N ALA A 47 1.91 -8.79 -23.70
CA ALA A 47 1.04 -9.64 -24.51
C ALA A 47 1.75 -10.85 -25.15
N LYS A 48 3.09 -10.85 -25.15
CA LYS A 48 3.92 -11.96 -25.66
C LYS A 48 4.21 -13.02 -24.58
N ILE A 49 3.87 -12.74 -23.32
CA ILE A 49 4.15 -13.62 -22.19
C ILE A 49 3.00 -14.60 -22.02
N GLU A 50 3.32 -15.88 -22.18
CA GLU A 50 2.43 -17.02 -22.11
C GLU A 50 2.57 -17.82 -20.81
N THR A 51 3.70 -17.69 -20.12
CA THR A 51 3.98 -18.47 -18.90
C THR A 51 4.59 -17.65 -17.78
N ALA A 52 4.42 -18.13 -16.55
CA ALA A 52 5.08 -17.58 -15.36
C ALA A 52 6.61 -17.58 -15.51
N GLU A 53 7.19 -18.64 -16.09
CA GLU A 53 8.62 -18.74 -16.40
C GLU A 53 9.08 -17.58 -17.30
N GLN A 54 8.33 -17.28 -18.36
CA GLN A 54 8.66 -16.17 -19.26
C GLN A 54 8.58 -14.81 -18.54
N LEU A 55 7.58 -14.62 -17.67
CA LEU A 55 7.47 -13.40 -16.87
C LEU A 55 8.68 -13.20 -15.95
N VAL A 56 9.08 -14.23 -15.19
CA VAL A 56 10.20 -14.11 -14.23
C VAL A 56 11.57 -14.08 -14.91
N ALA A 57 11.66 -14.59 -16.15
CA ALA A 57 12.86 -14.51 -16.96
C ALA A 57 13.14 -13.06 -17.40
N ASP A 58 12.11 -12.29 -17.75
CA ASP A 58 12.24 -10.88 -18.10
C ASP A 58 12.19 -9.98 -16.86
N ARG A 59 13.37 -9.53 -16.42
CA ARG A 59 13.48 -8.67 -15.23
C ARG A 59 12.71 -7.35 -15.35
N ARG A 60 12.58 -6.78 -16.55
CA ARG A 60 11.89 -5.49 -16.74
C ARG A 60 10.39 -5.68 -16.61
N LEU A 61 9.84 -6.75 -17.20
CA LEU A 61 8.43 -7.10 -17.00
C LEU A 61 8.15 -7.45 -15.54
N LEU A 62 9.02 -8.25 -14.93
CA LEU A 62 8.90 -8.62 -13.52
C LEU A 62 8.97 -7.41 -12.58
N THR A 63 9.74 -6.38 -12.92
CA THR A 63 9.83 -5.15 -12.10
C THR A 63 8.49 -4.42 -12.06
N VAL A 64 7.85 -4.23 -13.22
CA VAL A 64 6.52 -3.58 -13.29
C VAL A 64 5.46 -4.47 -12.66
N ALA A 65 5.48 -5.77 -12.95
CA ALA A 65 4.54 -6.73 -12.38
C ALA A 65 4.63 -6.77 -10.85
N LEU A 66 5.80 -6.96 -10.25
CA LEU A 66 5.94 -6.98 -8.80
C LEU A 66 5.68 -5.61 -8.18
N GLY A 67 6.14 -4.53 -8.83
CA GLY A 67 5.92 -3.17 -8.35
C GLY A 67 4.45 -2.80 -8.28
N ALA A 68 3.62 -3.25 -9.24
CA ALA A 68 2.17 -3.02 -9.23
C ALA A 68 1.44 -3.65 -8.03
N PHE A 69 2.03 -4.68 -7.41
CA PHE A 69 1.47 -5.39 -6.26
C PHE A 69 2.28 -5.14 -4.97
N GLY A 70 3.20 -4.17 -4.98
CA GLY A 70 4.02 -3.82 -3.81
C GLY A 70 5.05 -4.88 -3.41
N LEU A 71 5.40 -5.80 -4.32
CA LEU A 71 6.31 -6.92 -4.11
C LEU A 71 7.72 -6.66 -4.70
N GLN A 72 8.09 -5.40 -4.89
CA GLN A 72 9.35 -5.01 -5.55
C GLN A 72 10.62 -5.57 -4.87
N ASP A 73 10.56 -5.81 -3.56
CA ASP A 73 11.70 -6.34 -2.79
C ASP A 73 12.00 -7.81 -3.14
N ASP A 74 11.04 -8.52 -3.73
CA ASP A 74 11.16 -9.92 -4.15
C ASP A 74 11.65 -10.10 -5.59
N ILE A 75 12.14 -9.04 -6.23
CA ILE A 75 12.64 -9.08 -7.62
C ILE A 75 13.74 -10.13 -7.85
N ASN A 76 14.43 -10.55 -6.79
CA ASN A 76 15.48 -11.57 -6.84
C ASN A 76 14.97 -12.98 -6.45
N ASN A 77 13.76 -13.10 -5.90
CA ASN A 77 13.15 -14.36 -5.46
C ASN A 77 12.41 -15.07 -6.60
N LYS A 78 13.03 -15.14 -7.79
CA LYS A 78 12.40 -15.58 -9.05
C LYS A 78 11.72 -16.93 -8.96
N TYR A 79 12.38 -17.93 -8.36
CA TYR A 79 11.82 -19.28 -8.21
C TYR A 79 10.54 -19.28 -7.37
N PHE A 80 10.53 -18.52 -6.28
CA PHE A 80 9.37 -18.42 -5.40
C PHE A 80 8.20 -17.72 -6.13
N ILE A 81 8.47 -16.60 -6.80
CA ILE A 81 7.45 -15.89 -7.58
C ILE A 81 6.92 -16.76 -8.73
N GLN A 82 7.79 -17.45 -9.46
CA GLN A 82 7.38 -18.38 -10.51
C GLN A 82 6.46 -19.46 -9.95
N LYS A 83 6.84 -20.06 -8.81
CA LYS A 83 6.04 -21.12 -8.19
C LYS A 83 4.65 -20.64 -7.76
N ILE A 84 4.55 -19.44 -7.19
CA ILE A 84 3.28 -18.80 -6.83
C ILE A 84 2.39 -18.65 -8.07
N LEU A 85 2.93 -18.06 -9.14
CA LEU A 85 2.19 -17.82 -10.38
C LEU A 85 1.76 -19.11 -11.08
N GLU A 86 2.61 -20.14 -11.07
CA GLU A 86 2.33 -21.46 -11.65
C GLU A 86 1.30 -22.25 -10.86
N ASP A 87 1.31 -22.19 -9.52
CA ASP A 87 0.33 -22.87 -8.68
C ASP A 87 -1.05 -22.21 -8.77
N GLY A 88 -1.10 -20.90 -9.05
CA GLY A 88 -2.35 -20.15 -9.12
C GLY A 88 -3.00 -19.97 -7.76
N THR A 89 -4.32 -19.75 -7.79
CA THR A 89 -5.16 -19.63 -6.58
C THR A 89 -6.42 -20.48 -6.61
N SER A 90 -6.65 -21.24 -7.69
CA SER A 90 -7.85 -22.07 -7.86
C SER A 90 -7.92 -23.24 -6.86
N ALA A 91 -6.77 -23.79 -6.46
CA ALA A 91 -6.71 -24.90 -5.52
C ALA A 91 -6.61 -24.38 -4.07
N ASP A 92 -7.40 -24.95 -3.16
CA ASP A 92 -7.44 -24.54 -1.75
C ASP A 92 -6.05 -24.62 -1.07
N ASP A 93 -5.21 -25.55 -1.50
CA ASP A 93 -3.86 -25.76 -0.98
C ASP A 93 -2.74 -25.08 -1.80
N ALA A 94 -3.10 -24.29 -2.82
CA ALA A 94 -2.15 -23.53 -3.62
C ALA A 94 -1.27 -22.64 -2.72
N LEU A 95 0.01 -22.52 -3.07
CA LEU A 95 0.98 -21.79 -2.25
C LEU A 95 0.51 -20.36 -1.94
N ALA A 96 -0.01 -19.65 -2.93
CA ALA A 96 -0.52 -18.29 -2.80
C ALA A 96 -1.63 -18.16 -1.73
N ASN A 97 -2.51 -19.15 -1.62
CA ASN A 97 -3.63 -19.16 -0.64
C ASN A 97 -3.19 -19.43 0.80
N ARG A 98 -1.93 -19.85 1.00
CA ARG A 98 -1.37 -20.23 2.31
C ARG A 98 -0.41 -19.19 2.87
N LEU A 99 -0.08 -18.16 2.10
CA LEU A 99 0.77 -17.08 2.53
C LEU A 99 -0.03 -16.12 3.42
N THR A 100 0.65 -15.52 4.39
CA THR A 100 0.06 -14.47 5.23
C THR A 100 -0.10 -13.15 4.47
N ASP A 101 0.73 -12.95 3.44
CA ASP A 101 0.73 -11.76 2.61
C ASP A 101 -0.12 -12.00 1.35
N ASP A 102 -1.34 -11.45 1.35
CA ASP A 102 -2.32 -11.61 0.27
C ASP A 102 -1.85 -11.02 -1.07
N ARG A 103 -0.84 -10.14 -1.07
CA ARG A 103 -0.33 -9.51 -2.30
C ARG A 103 0.20 -10.52 -3.32
N TYR A 104 0.72 -11.66 -2.85
CA TYR A 104 1.13 -12.76 -3.74
C TYR A 104 -0.06 -13.47 -4.37
N LYS A 105 -1.16 -13.61 -3.62
CA LYS A 105 -2.42 -14.15 -4.13
C LYS A 105 -3.02 -13.21 -5.17
N ASP A 106 -3.06 -11.91 -4.89
CA ASP A 106 -3.54 -10.90 -5.82
C ASP A 106 -2.72 -10.86 -7.11
N LEU A 107 -1.39 -10.95 -7.01
CA LEU A 107 -0.50 -11.06 -8.17
C LEU A 107 -0.83 -12.30 -9.00
N SER A 108 -0.99 -13.46 -8.34
CA SER A 108 -1.29 -14.71 -9.03
C SER A 108 -2.66 -14.70 -9.70
N GLU A 109 -3.68 -14.15 -9.03
CA GLU A 109 -5.03 -14.00 -9.57
C GLU A 109 -5.07 -13.03 -10.75
N ALA A 110 -4.32 -11.94 -10.66
CA ALA A 110 -4.29 -10.93 -11.70
C ALA A 110 -3.68 -11.46 -13.00
N PHE A 111 -2.58 -12.21 -12.94
CA PHE A 111 -1.92 -12.74 -14.14
C PHE A 111 -2.58 -14.03 -14.66
N GLY A 112 -3.08 -14.88 -13.76
CA GLY A 112 -3.86 -16.06 -14.10
C GLY A 112 -3.10 -17.15 -14.84
N PHE A 113 -1.80 -17.34 -14.54
CA PHE A 113 -0.99 -18.43 -15.13
C PHE A 113 -1.30 -19.82 -14.55
N GLY A 114 -2.00 -19.87 -13.41
CA GLY A 114 -2.27 -21.12 -12.72
C GLY A 114 -3.36 -21.97 -13.36
N PRO A 115 -3.52 -23.23 -12.92
CA PRO A 115 -4.52 -24.14 -13.46
C PRO A 115 -5.94 -23.58 -13.32
N LEU A 116 -6.75 -23.76 -14.37
CA LEU A 116 -8.15 -23.35 -14.42
C LEU A 116 -8.38 -21.82 -14.31
N GLN A 117 -7.33 -21.01 -14.39
CA GLN A 117 -7.42 -19.55 -14.41
C GLN A 117 -7.41 -19.02 -15.85
N LEU A 118 -8.04 -17.86 -16.04
CA LEU A 118 -7.96 -17.15 -17.31
C LEU A 118 -6.66 -16.33 -17.31
N GLN A 119 -5.74 -16.68 -18.20
CA GLN A 119 -4.55 -15.89 -18.42
C GLN A 119 -4.92 -14.52 -19.00
N ARG A 120 -4.49 -13.44 -18.34
CA ARG A 120 -4.91 -12.06 -18.69
C ARG A 120 -3.88 -11.28 -19.50
N THR A 121 -2.64 -11.78 -19.66
CA THR A 121 -1.54 -11.06 -20.34
C THR A 121 -1.86 -10.64 -21.78
N GLY A 122 -2.67 -11.42 -22.50
CA GLY A 122 -3.11 -11.12 -23.87
C GLY A 122 -4.32 -10.19 -23.98
N LEU A 123 -4.89 -9.73 -22.87
CA LEU A 123 -6.04 -8.83 -22.87
C LEU A 123 -5.58 -7.39 -23.06
N ASN A 124 -6.18 -6.68 -24.04
CA ASN A 124 -5.75 -5.33 -24.44
C ASN A 124 -5.73 -4.29 -23.30
N TYR A 125 -6.55 -4.50 -22.26
CA TYR A 125 -6.67 -3.58 -21.13
C TYR A 125 -5.75 -3.95 -19.96
N PHE A 126 -5.29 -5.20 -19.87
CA PHE A 126 -4.61 -5.70 -18.69
C PHE A 126 -3.23 -5.05 -18.48
N ALA A 127 -2.50 -4.77 -19.56
CA ALA A 127 -1.24 -4.04 -19.45
C ALA A 127 -1.42 -2.67 -18.79
N GLU A 128 -2.43 -1.90 -19.20
CA GLU A 128 -2.71 -0.58 -18.62
C GLU A 128 -3.19 -0.65 -17.17
N GLU A 129 -3.95 -1.69 -16.80
CA GLU A 129 -4.35 -1.91 -15.40
C GLU A 129 -3.14 -2.11 -14.48
N VAL A 130 -2.20 -2.96 -14.88
CA VAL A 130 -0.97 -3.22 -14.11
C VAL A 130 -0.06 -1.99 -14.11
N ILE A 131 0.05 -1.28 -15.24
CA ILE A 131 0.80 -0.03 -15.34
C ILE A 131 0.24 1.03 -14.38
N ALA A 132 -1.07 1.23 -14.33
CA ALA A 132 -1.68 2.21 -13.46
C ALA A 132 -1.38 1.93 -11.97
N LYS A 133 -1.46 0.66 -11.55
CA LYS A 133 -1.07 0.24 -10.21
C LYS A 133 0.43 0.46 -9.95
N TYR A 134 1.29 0.13 -10.92
CA TYR A 134 2.73 0.35 -10.81
C TYR A 134 3.10 1.82 -10.67
N GLU A 135 2.47 2.71 -11.45
CA GLU A 135 2.68 4.15 -11.38
C GLU A 135 2.25 4.72 -10.02
N ALA A 136 1.06 4.34 -9.53
CA ALA A 136 0.57 4.72 -8.20
C ALA A 136 1.53 4.26 -7.09
N GLN A 137 1.88 2.97 -7.06
CA GLN A 137 2.78 2.43 -6.04
C GLN A 137 4.16 3.07 -6.10
N SER A 138 4.68 3.32 -7.30
CA SER A 138 5.99 3.96 -7.48
C SER A 138 5.99 5.41 -6.99
N PHE A 139 4.88 6.13 -7.20
CA PHE A 139 4.71 7.48 -6.67
C PHE A 139 4.60 7.47 -5.12
N GLU A 140 3.81 6.56 -4.56
CA GLU A 140 3.69 6.35 -3.11
C GLU A 140 5.05 6.08 -2.47
N ILE A 141 5.86 5.19 -3.07
CA ILE A 141 7.23 4.91 -2.61
C ILE A 141 8.10 6.17 -2.71
N ALA A 142 8.02 6.92 -3.81
CA ALA A 142 8.80 8.14 -3.99
C ALA A 142 8.43 9.24 -2.97
N VAL A 143 7.16 9.34 -2.57
CA VAL A 143 6.69 10.17 -1.46
C VAL A 143 7.21 9.63 -0.12
N GLY A 144 7.15 8.32 0.09
CA GLY A 144 7.65 7.66 1.32
C GLY A 144 9.13 7.85 1.60
N ASN A 145 9.93 7.99 0.54
CA ASN A 145 11.35 8.34 0.66
C ASN A 145 11.57 9.73 1.31
N GLN A 146 10.53 10.58 1.37
CA GLN A 146 10.54 11.84 2.10
C GLN A 146 9.77 11.77 3.42
N ASP A 147 8.60 11.14 3.43
CA ASP A 147 7.75 11.01 4.61
C ASP A 147 6.93 9.71 4.54
N ASP A 148 7.26 8.76 5.41
CA ASP A 148 6.65 7.43 5.42
C ASP A 148 5.16 7.46 5.80
N ALA A 149 4.75 8.38 6.68
CA ALA A 149 3.34 8.55 7.02
C ALA A 149 2.54 9.02 5.79
N MET A 150 3.12 9.87 4.94
CA MET A 150 2.46 10.27 3.69
C MET A 150 2.33 9.12 2.70
N ARG A 151 3.32 8.22 2.64
CA ARG A 151 3.19 6.99 1.86
C ARG A 151 2.05 6.12 2.38
N ILE A 152 1.96 5.91 3.69
CA ILE A 152 0.90 5.11 4.32
C ILE A 152 -0.48 5.72 4.03
N ALA A 153 -0.62 7.05 4.10
CA ALA A 153 -1.87 7.72 3.79
C ALA A 153 -2.27 7.62 2.31
N LEU A 154 -1.32 7.79 1.37
CA LEU A 154 -1.60 7.60 -0.06
C LEU A 154 -1.99 6.15 -0.38
N TYR A 155 -1.24 5.20 0.17
CA TYR A 155 -1.55 3.77 0.04
C TYR A 155 -2.94 3.46 0.59
N GLY A 156 -3.26 3.96 1.79
CA GLY A 156 -4.57 3.80 2.41
C GLY A 156 -5.71 4.41 1.58
N GLU A 157 -5.54 5.61 1.05
CA GLU A 157 -6.53 6.28 0.20
C GLU A 157 -6.89 5.43 -1.02
N ARG A 158 -5.87 4.91 -1.72
CA ARG A 158 -6.07 4.08 -2.91
C ARG A 158 -6.65 2.71 -2.55
N THR A 159 -6.02 1.98 -1.64
CA THR A 159 -6.39 0.61 -1.31
C THR A 159 -7.77 0.53 -0.68
N LEU A 160 -8.16 1.48 0.19
CA LEU A 160 -9.51 1.51 0.75
C LEU A 160 -10.59 1.78 -0.29
N GLN A 161 -10.29 2.59 -1.31
CA GLN A 161 -11.21 2.79 -2.43
C GLN A 161 -11.39 1.49 -3.24
N GLU A 162 -10.29 0.77 -3.52
CA GLU A 162 -10.34 -0.53 -4.22
C GLU A 162 -11.16 -1.54 -3.39
N MET A 163 -10.80 -1.75 -2.12
CA MET A 163 -11.44 -2.69 -1.22
C MET A 163 -12.93 -2.42 -1.00
N ALA A 164 -13.34 -1.15 -0.95
CA ALA A 164 -14.74 -0.78 -0.76
C ALA A 164 -15.63 -1.17 -1.95
N THR A 165 -15.04 -1.51 -3.10
CA THR A 165 -15.77 -1.97 -4.30
C THR A 165 -15.68 -3.48 -4.51
N GLU A 166 -14.92 -4.20 -3.68
CA GLU A 166 -14.78 -5.64 -3.79
C GLU A 166 -16.02 -6.40 -3.30
N GLU A 167 -16.41 -7.45 -4.02
CA GLU A 167 -17.48 -8.37 -3.60
C GLU A 167 -16.98 -9.39 -2.55
N LYS A 168 -16.31 -8.90 -1.50
CA LYS A 168 -15.86 -9.72 -0.36
C LYS A 168 -16.75 -9.47 0.86
N GLY A 169 -16.82 -10.46 1.75
CA GLY A 169 -17.53 -10.30 3.02
C GLY A 169 -16.82 -9.29 3.93
N GLU A 170 -17.59 -8.47 4.66
CA GLU A 170 -17.06 -7.41 5.54
C GLU A 170 -15.98 -7.90 6.52
N THR A 171 -16.16 -9.09 7.09
CA THR A 171 -15.17 -9.69 8.00
C THR A 171 -13.85 -10.00 7.29
N ALA A 172 -13.90 -10.45 6.03
CA ALA A 172 -12.70 -10.70 5.23
C ALA A 172 -11.97 -9.40 4.92
N LEU A 173 -12.69 -8.35 4.50
CA LEU A 173 -12.11 -7.03 4.25
C LEU A 173 -11.37 -6.48 5.48
N TRP A 174 -11.97 -6.63 6.67
CA TRP A 174 -11.31 -6.23 7.90
C TRP A 174 -10.07 -7.07 8.23
N TYR A 175 -10.10 -8.38 8.00
CA TYR A 175 -8.91 -9.21 8.20
C TYR A 175 -7.79 -8.84 7.24
N ASN A 176 -8.10 -8.46 6.01
CA ASN A 176 -7.12 -7.95 5.06
C ASN A 176 -6.50 -6.64 5.57
N ILE A 177 -7.30 -5.69 6.08
CA ILE A 177 -6.80 -4.47 6.74
C ILE A 177 -5.86 -4.80 7.91
N LEU A 178 -6.23 -5.77 8.75
CA LEU A 178 -5.42 -6.19 9.90
C LEU A 178 -4.19 -7.01 9.50
N GLY A 179 -4.20 -7.64 8.33
CA GLY A 179 -3.09 -8.44 7.80
C GLY A 179 -2.02 -7.58 7.12
N GLU A 180 -2.42 -6.46 6.53
CA GLU A 180 -1.50 -5.55 5.85
C GLU A 180 -0.89 -4.52 6.80
N PRO A 181 0.44 -4.51 7.01
CA PRO A 181 1.08 -3.60 7.96
C PRO A 181 0.76 -2.10 7.74
N PRO A 182 0.79 -1.56 6.51
CA PRO A 182 0.44 -0.14 6.28
C PRO A 182 -1.01 0.19 6.64
N LEU A 183 -1.97 -0.67 6.31
CA LEU A 183 -3.38 -0.45 6.65
C LEU A 183 -3.62 -0.62 8.13
N ARG A 184 -3.02 -1.64 8.75
CA ARG A 184 -3.08 -1.81 10.20
C ARG A 184 -2.58 -0.56 10.90
N GLU A 185 -1.40 -0.06 10.56
CA GLU A 185 -0.84 1.14 11.17
C GLU A 185 -1.76 2.36 10.97
N LEU A 186 -2.26 2.55 9.74
CA LEU A 186 -3.18 3.63 9.41
C LEU A 186 -4.42 3.62 10.30
N PHE A 187 -5.05 2.45 10.48
CA PHE A 187 -6.25 2.32 11.30
C PHE A 187 -5.95 2.38 12.79
N GLU A 188 -4.89 1.71 13.27
CA GLU A 188 -4.50 1.77 14.69
C GLU A 188 -4.26 3.21 15.11
N THR A 189 -3.43 3.90 14.35
CA THR A 189 -3.08 5.29 14.62
C THR A 189 -4.28 6.18 14.37
N GLY A 190 -4.91 6.16 13.19
CA GLY A 190 -6.04 7.04 12.83
C GLY A 190 -7.22 6.95 13.80
N LEU A 191 -7.58 5.74 14.23
CA LEU A 191 -8.66 5.48 15.19
C LEU A 191 -8.25 5.78 16.66
N GLY A 192 -6.98 6.06 16.91
CA GLY A 192 -6.44 6.28 18.25
C GLY A 192 -6.55 5.04 19.13
N LEU A 193 -6.18 3.89 18.57
CA LEU A 193 -6.02 2.64 19.31
C LEU A 193 -4.64 2.63 20.00
N PRO A 194 -4.52 2.01 21.18
CA PRO A 194 -3.24 1.91 21.87
C PRO A 194 -2.31 0.91 21.18
N SER A 195 -1.01 1.16 21.21
CA SER A 195 0.03 0.27 20.63
C SER A 195 0.03 -1.16 21.18
N GLY A 196 -0.58 -1.40 22.35
CA GLY A 196 -0.73 -2.74 22.94
C GLY A 196 -1.84 -3.60 22.32
N ILE A 197 -2.64 -3.07 21.40
CA ILE A 197 -3.80 -3.78 20.82
C ILE A 197 -3.40 -5.08 20.13
N GLY A 198 -2.20 -5.13 19.52
CA GLY A 198 -1.67 -6.31 18.85
C GLY A 198 -1.42 -7.53 19.76
N SER A 199 -1.39 -7.34 21.09
CA SER A 199 -1.22 -8.43 22.06
C SER A 199 -2.51 -9.18 22.40
N VAL A 200 -3.66 -8.67 21.96
CA VAL A 200 -4.98 -9.28 22.21
C VAL A 200 -5.31 -10.27 21.09
N ASP A 201 -6.19 -11.24 21.33
CA ASP A 201 -6.69 -12.14 20.28
C ASP A 201 -7.26 -11.37 19.08
N LEU A 202 -7.03 -11.89 17.86
CA LEU A 202 -7.39 -11.21 16.61
C LEU A 202 -8.88 -10.86 16.50
N ASP A 203 -9.77 -11.75 16.94
CA ASP A 203 -11.22 -11.50 16.96
C ASP A 203 -11.61 -10.30 17.84
N ARG A 204 -10.88 -10.13 18.96
CA ARG A 204 -11.09 -8.99 19.85
C ARG A 204 -10.48 -7.73 19.27
N GLN A 205 -9.30 -7.82 18.63
CA GLN A 205 -8.74 -6.69 17.86
C GLN A 205 -9.78 -6.19 16.86
N LEU A 206 -10.32 -7.07 16.02
CA LEU A 206 -11.36 -6.76 15.05
C LEU A 206 -12.55 -6.03 15.68
N THR A 207 -13.04 -6.52 16.82
CA THR A 207 -14.14 -5.87 17.56
C THR A 207 -13.80 -4.43 17.93
N TYR A 208 -12.60 -4.18 18.47
CA TYR A 208 -12.18 -2.83 18.85
C TYR A 208 -12.05 -1.87 17.66
N PHE A 209 -11.51 -2.35 16.53
CA PHE A 209 -11.40 -1.56 15.29
C PHE A 209 -12.78 -1.18 14.79
N LYS A 210 -13.69 -2.15 14.67
CA LYS A 210 -15.09 -1.93 14.26
C LYS A 210 -15.82 -0.94 15.15
N GLU A 211 -15.71 -1.07 16.47
CA GLU A 211 -16.33 -0.11 17.38
C GLU A 211 -15.77 1.30 17.24
N LYS A 212 -14.45 1.44 17.03
CA LYS A 212 -13.83 2.75 16.82
C LYS A 212 -14.24 3.35 15.48
N ALA A 213 -14.29 2.55 14.42
CA ALA A 213 -14.80 2.97 13.12
C ALA A 213 -16.26 3.44 13.23
N LEU A 214 -17.13 2.66 13.88
CA LEU A 214 -18.52 3.03 14.14
C LEU A 214 -18.63 4.37 14.87
N ARG A 215 -17.83 4.58 15.93
CA ARG A 215 -17.83 5.84 16.68
C ARG A 215 -17.34 7.03 15.86
N MET A 216 -16.37 6.82 14.97
CA MET A 216 -15.75 7.89 14.19
C MET A 216 -16.54 8.23 12.92
N PHE A 217 -17.13 7.24 12.26
CA PHE A 217 -17.74 7.38 10.93
C PHE A 217 -19.24 7.06 10.89
N GLY A 218 -19.82 6.54 11.98
CA GLY A 218 -21.22 6.15 12.05
C GLY A 218 -21.52 4.78 11.44
N ASP A 219 -20.51 4.04 11.00
CA ASP A 219 -20.60 2.72 10.36
C ASP A 219 -19.33 1.91 10.68
N ASP A 220 -19.44 0.59 10.79
CA ASP A 220 -18.33 -0.34 11.07
C ASP A 220 -17.90 -1.16 9.84
N SER A 221 -18.55 -0.97 8.68
CA SER A 221 -18.20 -1.63 7.43
C SER A 221 -16.94 -1.04 6.79
N VAL A 222 -16.22 -1.82 5.99
CA VAL A 222 -15.12 -1.30 5.16
C VAL A 222 -15.68 -0.61 3.92
N THR A 223 -16.80 -1.09 3.41
CA THR A 223 -17.48 -0.54 2.21
C THR A 223 -17.87 0.94 2.36
N GLN A 224 -18.02 1.43 3.61
CA GLN A 224 -18.20 2.86 3.85
C GLN A 224 -17.09 3.74 3.27
N PHE A 225 -15.87 3.22 3.12
CA PHE A 225 -14.74 3.97 2.56
C PHE A 225 -14.81 4.14 1.05
N ALA A 226 -15.89 3.69 0.39
CA ALA A 226 -16.25 4.17 -0.94
C ALA A 226 -16.50 5.70 -0.93
N ASP A 227 -16.93 6.25 0.21
CA ASP A 227 -17.10 7.69 0.41
C ASP A 227 -15.73 8.39 0.58
N PRO A 228 -15.33 9.28 -0.35
CA PRO A 228 -14.06 10.00 -0.26
C PRO A 228 -13.98 10.89 0.99
N GLU A 229 -15.09 11.39 1.53
CA GLU A 229 -15.06 12.19 2.76
C GLU A 229 -14.66 11.35 3.99
N LYS A 230 -15.06 10.07 4.01
CA LYS A 230 -14.69 9.15 5.10
C LYS A 230 -13.21 8.77 5.04
N ARG A 231 -12.67 8.51 3.84
CA ARG A 231 -11.23 8.27 3.67
C ARG A 231 -10.41 9.50 4.05
N GLU A 232 -10.82 10.67 3.57
CA GLU A 232 -10.17 11.95 3.89
C GLU A 232 -10.14 12.22 5.40
N LYS A 233 -11.25 11.93 6.09
CA LYS A 233 -11.34 12.04 7.54
C LYS A 233 -10.40 11.07 8.25
N LEU A 234 -10.24 9.84 7.75
CA LEU A 234 -9.28 8.86 8.27
C LEU A 234 -7.83 9.35 8.09
N MET A 235 -7.45 9.78 6.89
CA MET A 235 -6.09 10.28 6.61
C MET A 235 -5.76 11.53 7.43
N THR A 236 -6.72 12.44 7.58
CA THR A 236 -6.57 13.62 8.45
C THR A 236 -6.35 13.21 9.90
N ALA A 237 -7.14 12.27 10.43
CA ALA A 237 -6.97 11.80 11.80
C ALA A 237 -5.63 11.09 12.02
N TYR A 238 -5.21 10.26 11.07
CA TYR A 238 -3.91 9.60 11.06
C TYR A 238 -2.77 10.63 11.12
N MET A 239 -2.75 11.57 10.17
CA MET A 239 -1.73 12.63 10.07
C MET A 239 -1.65 13.50 11.33
N ALA A 240 -2.81 13.85 11.90
CA ALA A 240 -2.87 14.62 13.14
C ALA A 240 -2.21 13.86 14.31
N ARG A 241 -2.43 12.55 14.40
CA ARG A 241 -1.92 11.72 15.50
C ARG A 241 -0.44 11.40 15.34
N VAL A 242 0.01 11.06 14.13
CA VAL A 242 1.44 10.94 13.81
C VAL A 242 2.19 12.21 14.22
N GLN A 243 1.62 13.38 13.88
CA GLN A 243 2.21 14.66 14.26
C GLN A 243 2.31 14.83 15.79
N VAL A 244 1.26 14.50 16.54
CA VAL A 244 1.27 14.56 18.01
C VAL A 244 2.31 13.62 18.61
N GLU A 245 2.42 12.39 18.10
CA GLU A 245 3.39 11.41 18.58
C GLU A 245 4.83 11.88 18.34
N GLN A 246 5.12 12.39 17.14
CA GLN A 246 6.43 12.98 16.80
C GLN A 246 6.76 14.19 17.69
N TYR A 247 5.81 15.09 17.95
CA TYR A 247 6.02 16.21 18.87
C TYR A 247 6.27 15.73 20.30
N SER A 248 5.51 14.74 20.80
CA SER A 248 5.67 14.23 22.16
C SER A 248 7.03 13.55 22.41
N ALA A 249 7.57 12.86 21.40
CA ALA A 249 8.90 12.26 21.46
C ALA A 249 10.01 13.31 21.55
N GLY A 250 9.84 14.46 20.89
CA GLY A 250 10.78 15.59 20.90
C GLY A 250 10.87 16.37 22.23
N PHE A 251 9.88 16.21 23.12
CA PHE A 251 9.82 16.87 24.44
C PHE A 251 9.90 15.88 25.61
N SER A 252 10.42 14.67 25.40
CA SER A 252 10.63 13.72 26.49
C SER A 252 11.48 14.34 27.62
N SER A 253 11.21 13.99 28.87
CA SER A 253 12.01 14.46 30.02
C SER A 253 13.50 14.14 29.86
N ALA A 254 13.84 13.07 29.14
CA ALA A 254 15.20 12.72 28.73
C ALA A 254 15.80 13.75 27.75
N SER A 255 15.05 14.21 26.75
CA SER A 255 15.50 15.25 25.81
C SER A 255 15.64 16.63 26.47
N ALA A 256 14.74 16.99 27.39
CA ALA A 256 14.85 18.19 28.21
C ALA A 256 16.07 18.13 29.14
N ALA A 257 16.33 16.98 29.78
CA ALA A 257 17.52 16.76 30.58
C ALA A 257 18.81 16.84 29.73
N LEU A 258 18.81 16.28 28.52
CA LEU A 258 19.95 16.35 27.60
C LEU A 258 20.24 17.79 27.17
N GLN A 259 19.21 18.58 26.86
CA GLN A 259 19.35 20.00 26.52
C GLN A 259 19.89 20.81 27.69
N LEU A 260 19.43 20.54 28.92
CA LEU A 260 19.95 21.19 30.13
C LEU A 260 21.41 20.77 30.42
N LEU A 261 21.77 19.51 30.17
CA LEU A 261 23.10 18.99 30.41
C LEU A 261 24.11 19.50 29.37
N GLN A 262 23.68 19.67 28.11
CA GLN A 262 24.47 20.33 27.07
C GLN A 262 24.58 21.85 27.28
N ALA A 263 23.55 22.50 27.82
CA ALA A 263 23.58 23.92 28.14
C ALA A 263 24.44 24.25 29.37
N SER A 264 24.57 23.32 30.32
CA SER A 264 25.40 23.45 31.51
C SER A 264 26.86 23.02 31.32
N ALA A 265 27.19 22.41 30.19
CA ALA A 265 28.55 22.05 29.78
C ALA A 265 29.28 23.15 28.97
N ARG A 266 28.72 24.37 28.91
CA ARG A 266 29.34 25.56 28.31
C ARG A 266 29.78 26.56 29.36
#